data_AF-A0A3N0GP40-F1
#
_entry.id   AF-A0A3N0GP40-F1
#
_cell.length_a   1.000
_cell.length_b   1.000
_cell.length_c   1.000
_cell.angle_alpha   90.00
_cell.angle_beta   90.00
_cell.angle_gamma   90.00
#
_symmetry.space_group_name_H-M   'P 1'
#
loop_
_entity.id
_entity.type
_entity.pdbx_description
1 polymer ?
#
loop_
_entity_poly.entity_id
_entity_poly.type
_entity_poly.pdbx_seq_one_letter_code
_entity_poly.pdbx_strand_id
1 'polypeptide(L)'
;MKQILLVAGVDFEFHGVDFRSLADNRRALLERKNTKHDDLRFITMDVRSGQVEVRDITFPSGKRTETVASTTPFTPVTQASYGTNAAGQVRLKPALYTVMSITDVYARVRDIGSKDPGTLVELSFFSHGWMGGPILANSNDDRLMTLMIPNPFGPATPMTVAVTGNARDPDDKDARGHLDFVAPTMDPPALKLFKDAFASDGYAWLWGCAFPKVIHHALWAMEQSKDYKSSGLGQDVVVHMPAVTADDVAYLEQILAPKLGTFPSRSSLAVQFKYLRWAFFVANQMSYAYVFTVMTGIEVRAAALGTYAEYDTAGDKLMNVYSGFTAHFNFYKNYLGMKFDPEGRRYAVYTSALTCPVP
;
A
#
# COMPACT_ATOMS: atom_id res chain seq x y z
N MET A 1 2.81 -26.37 6.72
CA MET A 1 3.86 -25.59 6.04
C MET A 1 3.49 -24.12 6.13
N LYS A 2 4.42 -23.24 6.51
CA LYS A 2 4.15 -21.79 6.57
C LYS A 2 4.24 -21.20 5.16
N GLN A 3 3.31 -20.32 4.81
CA GLN A 3 3.24 -19.71 3.48
C GLN A 3 3.61 -18.22 3.56
N ILE A 4 4.39 -17.78 2.58
CA ILE A 4 4.79 -16.39 2.40
C ILE A 4 4.43 -15.99 0.97
N LEU A 5 3.61 -14.95 0.81
CA LEU A 5 3.22 -14.41 -0.49
C LEU A 5 3.96 -13.10 -0.74
N LEU A 6 4.83 -13.09 -1.75
CA LEU A 6 5.62 -11.94 -2.17
C LEU A 6 5.09 -11.45 -3.52
N VAL A 7 4.71 -10.19 -3.60
CA VAL A 7 4.18 -9.57 -4.82
C VAL A 7 5.20 -8.55 -5.30
N ALA A 8 5.69 -8.72 -6.52
CA ALA A 8 6.59 -7.79 -7.18
C ALA A 8 5.81 -7.00 -8.23
N GLY A 9 5.66 -5.68 -8.02
CA GLY A 9 5.07 -4.77 -8.98
C GLY A 9 6.02 -4.46 -10.15
N VAL A 10 5.64 -3.47 -10.94
CA VAL A 10 6.41 -2.97 -12.09
C VAL A 10 6.88 -1.56 -11.80
N ASP A 11 8.16 -1.33 -11.99
CA ASP A 11 8.65 0.04 -12.14
C ASP A 11 8.26 0.54 -13.54
N PHE A 12 7.17 1.31 -13.61
CA PHE A 12 6.58 1.81 -14.85
C PHE A 12 7.51 2.76 -15.63
N GLU A 13 8.58 3.22 -14.98
CA GLU A 13 9.66 3.99 -15.57
C GLU A 13 10.66 3.10 -16.34
N PHE A 14 10.78 1.81 -16.00
CA PHE A 14 11.73 0.84 -16.57
C PHE A 14 13.21 1.22 -16.48
N HIS A 15 13.56 2.20 -15.65
CA HIS A 15 14.93 2.65 -15.45
C HIS A 15 15.33 2.77 -13.97
N GLY A 16 14.40 2.51 -13.05
CA GLY A 16 14.66 2.49 -11.62
C GLY A 16 14.89 1.07 -11.12
N VAL A 17 13.92 0.54 -10.38
CA VAL A 17 14.08 -0.66 -9.55
C VAL A 17 13.49 -1.90 -10.20
N ASP A 18 14.14 -3.04 -9.98
CA ASP A 18 13.52 -4.34 -10.20
C ASP A 18 12.88 -4.84 -8.89
N PHE A 19 11.55 -4.69 -8.77
CA PHE A 19 10.83 -5.15 -7.58
C PHE A 19 10.90 -6.67 -7.39
N ARG A 20 11.13 -7.46 -8.46
CA ARG A 20 11.33 -8.90 -8.33
C ARG A 20 12.58 -9.21 -7.52
N SER A 21 13.68 -8.50 -7.79
CA SER A 21 14.91 -8.60 -7.00
C SER A 21 14.68 -8.33 -5.50
N LEU A 22 13.78 -7.40 -5.14
CA LEU A 22 13.46 -7.13 -3.72
C LEU A 22 12.65 -8.27 -3.08
N ALA A 23 11.71 -8.87 -3.82
CA ALA A 23 11.01 -10.06 -3.38
C ALA A 23 12.00 -11.22 -3.14
N ASP A 24 12.94 -11.44 -4.05
CA ASP A 24 13.97 -12.48 -3.89
C ASP A 24 14.90 -12.20 -2.70
N ASN A 25 15.25 -10.94 -2.45
CA ASN A 25 16.01 -10.52 -1.26
C ASN A 25 15.22 -10.78 0.03
N ARG A 26 13.91 -10.51 0.04
CA ARG A 26 13.05 -10.77 1.22
C ARG A 26 12.95 -12.25 1.50
N ARG A 27 12.75 -13.08 0.47
CA ARG A 27 12.81 -14.53 0.59
C ARG A 27 14.12 -14.98 1.23
N ALA A 28 15.26 -14.54 0.68
CA ALA A 28 16.58 -14.91 1.20
C ALA A 28 16.77 -14.49 2.66
N LEU A 29 16.28 -13.32 3.06
CA LEU A 29 16.29 -12.87 4.46
C LEU A 29 15.44 -13.77 5.36
N LEU A 30 14.22 -14.11 4.93
CA LEU A 30 13.31 -14.97 5.69
C LEU A 30 13.86 -16.40 5.84
N GLU A 31 14.49 -16.93 4.80
CA GLU A 31 15.22 -18.20 4.88
C GLU A 31 16.37 -18.14 5.88
N ARG A 32 17.20 -17.09 5.86
CA ARG A 32 18.27 -16.90 6.87
C ARG A 32 17.73 -16.84 8.29
N LYS A 33 16.56 -16.23 8.48
CA LYS A 33 15.88 -16.12 9.78
C LYS A 33 15.22 -17.44 10.23
N ASN A 34 14.99 -18.39 9.32
CA ASN A 34 14.38 -19.69 9.61
C ASN A 34 15.36 -20.70 10.25
N THR A 35 15.92 -20.33 11.41
CA THR A 35 16.89 -21.15 12.15
C THR A 35 16.28 -22.41 12.78
N LYS A 36 14.95 -22.47 12.87
CA LYS A 36 14.21 -23.65 13.34
C LYS A 36 13.99 -24.70 12.26
N HIS A 37 14.33 -24.39 11.01
CA HIS A 37 14.10 -25.25 9.85
C HIS A 37 12.62 -25.64 9.70
N ASP A 38 11.71 -24.67 9.92
CA ASP A 38 10.30 -24.86 9.61
C ASP A 38 10.13 -25.06 8.10
N ASP A 39 9.19 -25.91 7.67
CA ASP A 39 8.84 -26.03 6.25
C ASP A 39 8.17 -24.73 5.76
N LEU A 40 8.71 -24.16 4.69
CA LEU A 40 8.27 -22.89 4.09
C LEU A 40 7.81 -23.09 2.65
N ARG A 41 6.76 -22.35 2.27
CA ARG A 41 6.36 -22.13 0.87
C ARG A 41 6.42 -20.65 0.56
N PHE A 42 7.25 -20.29 -0.39
CA PHE A 42 7.28 -18.96 -0.97
C PHE A 42 6.48 -18.95 -2.26
N ILE A 43 5.54 -18.03 -2.36
CA ILE A 43 4.77 -17.77 -3.58
C ILE A 43 5.17 -16.37 -4.04
N THR A 44 5.80 -16.26 -5.20
CA THR A 44 6.16 -14.96 -5.78
C THR A 44 5.27 -14.68 -6.98
N MET A 45 4.51 -13.59 -6.91
CA MET A 45 3.67 -13.09 -8.00
C MET A 45 4.38 -11.88 -8.62
N ASP A 46 4.95 -12.06 -9.81
CA ASP A 46 5.69 -11.04 -10.56
C ASP A 46 4.81 -10.44 -11.65
N VAL A 47 4.37 -9.20 -11.41
CA VAL A 47 3.48 -8.47 -12.33
C VAL A 47 4.20 -8.13 -13.64
N ARG A 48 5.51 -7.85 -13.58
CA ARG A 48 6.29 -7.45 -14.77
C ARG A 48 6.38 -8.61 -15.75
N SER A 49 6.79 -9.78 -15.26
CA SER A 49 6.94 -10.95 -16.12
C SER A 49 5.63 -11.72 -16.34
N GLY A 50 4.56 -11.37 -15.62
CA GLY A 50 3.30 -12.13 -15.60
C GLY A 50 3.46 -13.54 -15.00
N GLN A 51 4.48 -13.75 -14.16
CA GLN A 51 4.86 -15.06 -13.64
C GLN A 51 4.34 -15.28 -12.22
N VAL A 52 3.99 -16.53 -11.92
CA VAL A 52 3.82 -17.02 -10.54
C VAL A 52 4.84 -18.12 -10.30
N GLU A 53 5.74 -17.90 -9.35
CA GLU A 53 6.70 -18.91 -8.85
C GLU A 53 6.24 -19.44 -7.50
N VAL A 54 6.26 -20.75 -7.33
CA VAL A 54 6.07 -21.43 -6.04
C VAL A 54 7.35 -22.18 -5.72
N ARG A 55 7.90 -21.92 -4.53
CA ARG A 55 9.11 -22.55 -4.03
C ARG A 55 8.84 -23.15 -2.66
N ASP A 56 8.92 -24.46 -2.57
CA ASP A 56 8.78 -25.18 -1.31
C ASP A 56 10.16 -25.56 -0.80
N ILE A 57 10.41 -25.20 0.45
CA ILE A 57 11.63 -25.53 1.18
C ILE A 57 11.22 -26.36 2.39
N THR A 58 11.66 -27.61 2.40
CA THR A 58 11.32 -28.59 3.42
C THR A 58 12.56 -29.19 4.05
N PHE A 59 12.41 -29.76 5.25
CA PHE A 59 13.53 -30.36 5.98
C PHE A 59 13.27 -31.82 6.39
N PRO A 60 12.94 -32.74 5.46
CA PRO A 60 12.74 -34.14 5.78
C PRO A 60 14.01 -34.73 6.43
N SER A 61 13.84 -35.32 7.62
CA SER A 61 14.96 -35.84 8.42
C SER A 61 16.07 -34.80 8.69
N GLY A 62 15.71 -33.52 8.78
CA GLY A 62 16.63 -32.41 9.03
C GLY A 62 17.48 -31.99 7.83
N LYS A 63 17.27 -32.58 6.64
CA LYS A 63 17.99 -32.24 5.41
C LYS A 63 17.16 -31.31 4.54
N ARG A 64 17.73 -30.18 4.14
CA ARG A 64 17.08 -29.23 3.24
C ARG A 64 16.78 -29.89 1.88
N THR A 65 15.52 -29.80 1.48
CA THR A 65 15.02 -30.18 0.16
C THR A 65 14.24 -29.00 -0.41
N GLU A 66 14.41 -28.73 -1.70
CA GLU A 66 13.81 -27.59 -2.37
C GLU A 66 13.18 -27.98 -3.70
N THR A 67 11.97 -27.51 -3.94
CA THR A 67 11.30 -27.62 -5.24
C THR A 67 10.86 -26.23 -5.69
N VAL A 68 10.93 -26.00 -7.00
CA VAL A 68 10.56 -24.73 -7.63
C VAL A 68 9.67 -25.03 -8.83
N ALA A 69 8.53 -24.38 -8.91
CA ALA A 69 7.63 -24.43 -10.06
C ALA A 69 7.25 -23.01 -10.46
N SER A 70 7.41 -22.67 -11.74
CA SER A 70 7.06 -21.35 -12.26
C SER A 70 6.10 -21.49 -13.44
N THR A 71 5.07 -20.65 -13.47
CA THR A 71 4.11 -20.54 -14.58
C THR A 71 3.94 -19.09 -14.99
N THR A 72 3.57 -18.84 -16.24
CA THR A 72 3.32 -17.49 -16.77
C THR A 72 1.86 -17.35 -17.21
N PRO A 73 0.90 -17.33 -16.28
CA PRO A 73 -0.52 -17.29 -16.63
C PRO A 73 -0.99 -15.91 -17.09
N PHE A 74 -0.18 -14.86 -16.90
CA PHE A 74 -0.52 -13.48 -17.23
C PHE A 74 0.36 -12.92 -18.35
N THR A 75 -0.17 -11.94 -19.08
CA THR A 75 0.59 -11.19 -20.08
C THR A 75 1.66 -10.32 -19.39
N PRO A 76 2.92 -10.37 -19.85
CA PRO A 76 3.97 -9.51 -19.31
C PRO A 76 3.71 -8.02 -19.54
N VAL A 77 4.16 -7.19 -18.61
CA VAL A 77 4.12 -5.74 -18.71
C VAL A 77 5.46 -5.24 -19.25
N THR A 78 5.41 -4.46 -20.32
CA THR A 78 6.59 -3.88 -21.00
C THR A 78 6.43 -2.38 -21.15
N GLN A 79 7.46 -1.68 -21.60
CA GLN A 79 7.35 -0.25 -21.94
C GLN A 79 6.21 0.03 -22.94
N ALA A 80 5.93 -0.90 -23.85
CA ALA A 80 4.83 -0.76 -24.82
C ALA A 80 3.44 -0.82 -24.17
N SER A 81 3.33 -1.37 -22.95
CA SER A 81 2.09 -1.41 -22.16
C SER A 81 1.69 -0.02 -21.62
N TYR A 82 2.57 0.98 -21.71
CA TYR A 82 2.34 2.31 -21.15
C TYR A 82 2.03 3.36 -22.21
N GLY A 83 1.24 4.35 -21.82
CA GLY A 83 0.95 5.57 -22.55
C GLY A 83 1.10 6.80 -21.64
N THR A 84 0.93 7.98 -22.21
CA THR A 84 0.94 9.25 -21.46
C THR A 84 -0.45 9.88 -21.54
N ASN A 85 -1.04 10.25 -20.40
CA ASN A 85 -2.33 10.93 -20.38
C ASN A 85 -2.19 12.42 -20.74
N ALA A 86 -3.31 13.14 -20.87
CA ALA A 86 -3.31 14.57 -21.21
C ALA A 86 -2.53 15.45 -20.22
N ALA A 87 -2.35 15.00 -18.98
CA ALA A 87 -1.57 15.67 -17.94
C ALA A 87 -0.07 15.29 -17.95
N GLY A 88 0.40 14.56 -18.97
CA GLY A 88 1.81 14.15 -19.09
C GLY A 88 2.20 12.99 -18.17
N GLN A 89 1.24 12.33 -17.51
CA GLN A 89 1.54 11.22 -16.60
C GLN A 89 1.60 9.90 -17.35
N VAL A 90 2.67 9.14 -17.12
CA VAL A 90 2.81 7.76 -17.60
C VAL A 90 1.82 6.88 -16.86
N ARG A 91 1.03 6.09 -17.60
CA ARG A 91 0.02 5.17 -17.07
C ARG A 91 -0.07 3.90 -17.91
N LEU A 92 -0.47 2.80 -17.27
CA LEU A 92 -0.81 1.58 -17.97
C LEU A 92 -1.94 1.86 -18.97
N LYS A 93 -1.80 1.38 -20.21
CA LYS A 93 -2.86 1.50 -21.23
C LYS A 93 -4.10 0.69 -20.81
N PRO A 94 -5.31 1.15 -21.17
CA PRO A 94 -6.53 0.40 -20.93
C PRO A 94 -6.60 -0.88 -21.80
N ALA A 95 -7.60 -1.72 -21.53
CA ALA A 95 -7.90 -2.98 -22.19
C ALA A 95 -6.82 -4.07 -22.07
N LEU A 96 -5.91 -3.96 -21.09
CA LEU A 96 -4.91 -4.97 -20.77
C LEU A 96 -5.45 -5.98 -19.73
N TYR A 97 -6.54 -6.67 -20.08
CA TYR A 97 -7.29 -7.52 -19.15
C TYR A 97 -6.56 -8.79 -18.66
N THR A 98 -5.56 -9.24 -19.40
CA THR A 98 -4.77 -10.45 -19.07
C THR A 98 -3.49 -10.13 -18.29
N VAL A 99 -3.25 -8.87 -17.96
CA VAL A 99 -2.18 -8.46 -17.03
C VAL A 99 -2.64 -8.73 -15.60
N MET A 100 -1.71 -9.27 -14.78
CA MET A 100 -1.93 -9.51 -13.36
C MET A 100 -2.41 -8.24 -12.64
N SER A 101 -3.42 -8.38 -11.80
CA SER A 101 -4.03 -7.32 -11.01
C SER A 101 -3.97 -7.61 -9.52
N ILE A 102 -4.28 -6.60 -8.71
CA ILE A 102 -4.46 -6.77 -7.27
C ILE A 102 -5.51 -7.84 -6.93
N THR A 103 -6.54 -8.02 -7.77
CA THR A 103 -7.59 -9.02 -7.53
C THR A 103 -7.09 -10.45 -7.71
N ASP A 104 -6.05 -10.67 -8.52
CA ASP A 104 -5.39 -11.96 -8.65
C ASP A 104 -4.58 -12.30 -7.39
N VAL A 105 -3.95 -11.29 -6.78
CA VAL A 105 -3.30 -11.45 -5.46
C VAL A 105 -4.34 -11.82 -4.41
N TYR A 106 -5.47 -11.13 -4.38
CA TYR A 106 -6.56 -11.46 -3.45
C TYR A 106 -7.13 -12.86 -3.68
N ALA A 107 -7.28 -13.27 -4.94
CA ALA A 107 -7.66 -14.63 -5.27
C ALA A 107 -6.64 -15.64 -4.72
N ARG A 108 -5.34 -15.37 -4.86
CA ARG A 108 -4.28 -16.22 -4.29
C ARG A 108 -4.37 -16.33 -2.76
N VAL A 109 -4.62 -15.22 -2.06
CA VAL A 109 -4.82 -15.24 -0.59
C VAL A 109 -6.05 -16.06 -0.21
N ARG A 110 -7.19 -15.86 -0.89
CA ARG A 110 -8.42 -16.65 -0.64
C ARG A 110 -8.22 -18.14 -0.92
N ASP A 111 -7.45 -18.48 -1.95
CA ASP A 111 -7.05 -19.84 -2.27
C ASP A 111 -6.30 -20.50 -1.12
N ILE A 112 -5.37 -19.77 -0.48
CA ILE A 112 -4.68 -20.22 0.73
C ILE A 112 -5.69 -20.40 1.87
N GLY A 113 -6.56 -19.42 2.13
CA GLY A 113 -7.56 -19.53 3.19
C GLY A 113 -8.57 -20.66 3.01
N SER A 114 -8.86 -21.04 1.76
CA SER A 114 -9.71 -22.20 1.47
C SER A 114 -9.00 -23.53 1.61
N LYS A 115 -7.71 -23.63 1.22
CA LYS A 115 -6.98 -24.91 1.11
C LYS A 115 -6.12 -25.20 2.34
N ASP A 116 -5.48 -24.16 2.86
CA ASP A 116 -4.49 -24.20 3.93
C ASP A 116 -4.73 -23.03 4.93
N PRO A 117 -5.90 -22.97 5.60
CA PRO A 117 -6.23 -21.86 6.49
C PRO A 117 -5.20 -21.73 7.63
N GLY A 118 -4.91 -20.50 8.03
CA GLY A 118 -4.01 -20.19 9.14
C GLY A 118 -2.53 -20.35 8.80
N THR A 119 -2.15 -20.47 7.53
CA THR A 119 -0.77 -20.76 7.12
C THR A 119 -0.02 -19.57 6.52
N LEU A 120 -0.70 -18.52 6.06
CA LEU A 120 -0.06 -17.32 5.51
C LEU A 120 0.52 -16.47 6.64
N VAL A 121 1.84 -16.48 6.80
CA VAL A 121 2.55 -15.73 7.86
C VAL A 121 2.99 -14.34 7.41
N GLU A 122 3.13 -14.12 6.10
CA GLU A 122 3.49 -12.81 5.54
C GLU A 122 2.91 -12.63 4.13
N LEU A 123 2.27 -11.47 3.91
CA LEU A 123 1.93 -10.94 2.59
C LEU A 123 2.73 -9.65 2.35
N SER A 124 3.66 -9.65 1.40
CA SER A 124 4.53 -8.50 1.13
C SER A 124 4.33 -7.98 -0.30
N PHE A 125 4.05 -6.67 -0.43
CA PHE A 125 4.00 -5.97 -1.71
C PHE A 125 5.25 -5.12 -1.91
N PHE A 126 6.07 -5.47 -2.90
CA PHE A 126 7.21 -4.70 -3.36
C PHE A 126 6.79 -3.90 -4.59
N SER A 127 6.52 -2.62 -4.40
CA SER A 127 6.08 -1.75 -5.48
C SER A 127 6.38 -0.29 -5.17
N HIS A 128 6.05 0.60 -6.09
CA HIS A 128 5.81 1.98 -5.73
C HIS A 128 4.65 2.02 -4.71
N GLY A 129 4.74 2.94 -3.76
CA GLY A 129 3.75 3.09 -2.69
C GLY A 129 3.03 4.43 -2.77
N TRP A 130 1.74 4.42 -2.43
CA TRP A 130 0.88 5.59 -2.31
C TRP A 130 -0.06 5.40 -1.12
N MET A 131 -0.67 6.47 -0.61
CA MET A 131 -1.64 6.37 0.50
C MET A 131 -2.83 5.45 0.16
N GLY A 132 -3.20 5.36 -1.12
CA GLY A 132 -4.28 4.52 -1.64
C GLY A 132 -3.93 3.05 -1.86
N GLY A 133 -2.68 2.64 -1.63
CA GLY A 133 -2.23 1.25 -1.70
C GLY A 133 -0.98 1.04 -2.55
N PRO A 134 -0.51 -0.22 -2.67
CA PRO A 134 0.57 -0.60 -3.58
C PRO A 134 0.19 -0.34 -5.05
N ILE A 135 1.13 0.24 -5.80
CA ILE A 135 1.03 0.51 -7.23
C ILE A 135 1.71 -0.63 -7.98
N LEU A 136 0.93 -1.65 -8.37
CA LEU A 136 1.44 -2.84 -9.03
C LEU A 136 1.88 -2.59 -10.47
N ALA A 137 1.10 -1.82 -11.23
CA ALA A 137 1.34 -1.56 -12.64
C ALA A 137 1.16 -0.09 -13.04
N ASN A 138 0.84 0.80 -12.09
CA ASN A 138 0.60 2.22 -12.35
C ASN A 138 -0.58 2.45 -13.31
N SER A 139 -1.69 1.81 -12.97
CA SER A 139 -3.01 1.99 -13.57
C SER A 139 -3.81 3.02 -12.78
N ASN A 140 -4.93 3.46 -13.33
CA ASN A 140 -5.83 4.39 -12.68
C ASN A 140 -7.23 3.77 -12.61
N ASP A 141 -7.98 4.11 -11.56
CA ASP A 141 -9.44 3.98 -11.58
C ASP A 141 -10.00 5.36 -11.95
N ASP A 142 -10.38 5.53 -13.21
CA ASP A 142 -11.07 6.74 -13.69
C ASP A 142 -12.60 6.55 -13.73
N ARG A 143 -13.10 5.45 -13.16
CA ARG A 143 -14.50 5.02 -13.21
C ARG A 143 -15.00 4.76 -14.64
N LEU A 144 -14.11 4.45 -15.58
CA LEU A 144 -14.44 4.13 -16.97
C LEU A 144 -13.79 2.81 -17.39
N MET A 145 -14.54 1.93 -18.05
CA MET A 145 -13.98 0.70 -18.63
C MET A 145 -13.97 0.77 -20.17
N THR A 146 -12.92 0.23 -20.79
CA THR A 146 -12.75 0.24 -22.26
C THR A 146 -13.16 -1.09 -22.92
N LEU A 147 -14.39 -1.17 -23.41
CA LEU A 147 -14.87 -2.35 -24.12
C LEU A 147 -14.43 -2.34 -25.60
N MET A 148 -13.81 -3.43 -26.06
CA MET A 148 -13.50 -3.62 -27.48
C MET A 148 -14.71 -4.22 -28.18
N ILE A 149 -15.47 -3.42 -28.93
CA ILE A 149 -16.65 -3.87 -29.66
C ILE A 149 -16.21 -4.49 -30.98
N PRO A 150 -16.49 -5.79 -31.23
CA PRO A 150 -16.17 -6.42 -32.51
C PRO A 150 -16.82 -5.67 -33.67
N ASN A 151 -16.04 -5.29 -34.67
CA ASN A 151 -16.53 -4.69 -35.90
C ASN A 151 -16.45 -5.74 -37.03
N PRO A 152 -17.58 -6.18 -37.60
CA PRO A 152 -17.56 -7.22 -38.63
C PRO A 152 -16.89 -6.79 -39.94
N PHE A 153 -16.61 -5.50 -40.13
CA PHE A 153 -16.01 -4.94 -41.35
C PHE A 153 -14.70 -4.20 -41.08
N GLY A 154 -14.06 -4.40 -39.91
CA GLY A 154 -12.84 -3.67 -39.58
C GLY A 154 -12.23 -4.05 -38.22
N PRO A 155 -11.22 -3.31 -37.75
CA PRO A 155 -10.69 -3.49 -36.40
C PRO A 155 -11.76 -3.18 -35.35
N ALA A 156 -11.70 -3.86 -34.20
CA ALA A 156 -12.60 -3.63 -33.08
C ALA A 156 -12.55 -2.16 -32.64
N THR A 157 -13.70 -1.58 -32.36
CA THR A 157 -13.83 -0.17 -31.95
C THR A 157 -13.86 -0.09 -30.43
N PRO A 158 -13.02 0.74 -29.80
CA PRO A 158 -13.10 0.96 -28.37
C PRO A 158 -14.36 1.75 -28.01
N MET A 159 -15.10 1.29 -27.02
CA MET A 159 -16.22 1.99 -26.39
C MET A 159 -15.93 2.14 -24.91
N THR A 160 -16.08 3.35 -24.39
CA THR A 160 -15.90 3.65 -22.97
C THR A 160 -17.25 3.67 -22.28
N VAL A 161 -17.39 2.92 -21.17
CA VAL A 161 -18.62 2.92 -20.35
C VAL A 161 -18.30 3.19 -18.88
N ALA A 162 -19.19 3.88 -18.19
CA ALA A 162 -19.00 4.22 -16.77
C ALA A 162 -19.15 2.99 -15.87
N VAL A 163 -18.25 2.87 -14.89
CA VAL A 163 -18.29 1.86 -13.85
C VAL A 163 -19.08 2.39 -12.66
N THR A 164 -20.21 1.76 -12.34
CA THR A 164 -21.13 2.23 -11.29
C THR A 164 -20.89 1.54 -9.94
N GLY A 165 -21.28 2.21 -8.86
CA GLY A 165 -21.19 1.68 -7.49
C GLY A 165 -19.75 1.35 -7.07
N ASN A 166 -19.60 0.24 -6.34
CA ASN A 166 -18.31 -0.22 -5.83
C ASN A 166 -17.60 -1.22 -6.75
N ALA A 167 -18.10 -1.43 -7.98
CA ALA A 167 -17.40 -2.27 -8.93
C ALA A 167 -16.03 -1.65 -9.25
N ARG A 168 -15.00 -2.50 -9.29
CA ARG A 168 -13.68 -2.09 -9.77
C ARG A 168 -13.71 -1.82 -11.26
N ASP A 169 -12.95 -0.82 -11.67
CA ASP A 169 -12.57 -0.64 -13.06
C ASP A 169 -11.67 -1.82 -13.50
N PRO A 170 -12.05 -2.58 -14.54
CA PRO A 170 -11.21 -3.65 -15.11
C PRO A 170 -9.86 -3.18 -15.66
N ASP A 171 -9.73 -1.89 -16.01
CA ASP A 171 -8.49 -1.25 -16.46
C ASP A 171 -7.57 -0.91 -15.27
N ASP A 172 -8.11 -0.84 -14.04
CA ASP A 172 -7.34 -0.61 -12.82
C ASP A 172 -6.78 -1.92 -12.22
N LYS A 173 -5.46 -2.08 -12.30
CA LYS A 173 -4.69 -3.21 -11.76
C LYS A 173 -4.16 -2.97 -10.34
N ASP A 174 -4.16 -1.73 -9.88
CA ASP A 174 -3.59 -1.32 -8.60
C ASP A 174 -4.59 -1.40 -7.44
N ALA A 175 -4.07 -1.44 -6.21
CA ALA A 175 -4.90 -1.55 -5.02
C ALA A 175 -5.73 -0.27 -4.76
N ARG A 176 -6.97 -0.44 -4.27
CA ARG A 176 -7.93 0.62 -3.91
C ARG A 176 -8.69 0.21 -2.65
N GLY A 177 -8.32 0.74 -1.49
CA GLY A 177 -8.89 0.27 -0.21
C GLY A 177 -10.42 0.38 -0.14
N HIS A 178 -10.97 1.44 -0.73
CA HIS A 178 -12.40 1.70 -0.77
C HIS A 178 -13.21 0.78 -1.70
N LEU A 179 -12.55 0.00 -2.57
CA LEU A 179 -13.20 -0.96 -3.48
C LEU A 179 -12.82 -2.41 -3.17
N ASP A 180 -11.61 -2.63 -2.62
CA ASP A 180 -10.99 -3.94 -2.57
C ASP A 180 -11.51 -4.87 -1.48
N PHE A 181 -12.02 -4.30 -0.39
CA PHE A 181 -12.48 -5.05 0.77
C PHE A 181 -14.01 -5.00 0.94
N VAL A 182 -14.72 -4.62 -0.11
CA VAL A 182 -16.18 -4.54 -0.16
C VAL A 182 -16.73 -5.29 -1.37
N ALA A 183 -18.02 -5.62 -1.34
CA ALA A 183 -18.68 -6.23 -2.50
C ALA A 183 -18.70 -5.26 -3.70
N PRO A 184 -18.51 -5.74 -4.94
CA PRO A 184 -18.41 -7.16 -5.34
C PRO A 184 -17.00 -7.76 -5.28
N THR A 185 -15.94 -6.97 -5.11
CA THR A 185 -14.54 -7.47 -5.15
C THR A 185 -14.22 -8.41 -3.99
N MET A 186 -14.76 -8.12 -2.81
CA MET A 186 -14.63 -8.93 -1.61
C MET A 186 -15.95 -8.91 -0.82
N ASP A 187 -16.87 -9.77 -1.24
CA ASP A 187 -18.10 -10.02 -0.49
C ASP A 187 -17.82 -10.74 0.85
N PRO A 188 -18.80 -10.90 1.76
CA PRO A 188 -18.54 -11.48 3.09
C PRO A 188 -17.92 -12.89 3.05
N PRO A 189 -18.36 -13.84 2.18
CA PRO A 189 -17.68 -15.12 2.02
C PRO A 189 -16.23 -14.99 1.53
N ALA A 190 -15.95 -14.16 0.53
CA ALA A 190 -14.61 -13.93 0.02
C ALA A 190 -13.70 -13.29 1.08
N LEU A 191 -14.22 -12.32 1.84
CA LEU A 191 -13.50 -11.68 2.93
C LEU A 191 -13.19 -12.69 4.04
N LYS A 192 -14.12 -13.61 4.34
CA LYS A 192 -13.87 -14.69 5.30
C LYS A 192 -12.69 -15.55 4.84
N LEU A 193 -12.69 -16.03 3.60
CA LEU A 193 -11.57 -16.82 3.07
C LEU A 193 -10.26 -16.03 3.06
N PHE A 194 -10.31 -14.74 2.74
CA PHE A 194 -9.13 -13.89 2.76
C PHE A 194 -8.53 -13.82 4.18
N LYS A 195 -9.37 -13.66 5.20
CA LYS A 195 -8.96 -13.63 6.62
C LYS A 195 -8.47 -15.00 7.10
N ASP A 196 -9.18 -16.07 6.73
CA ASP A 196 -8.85 -17.45 7.12
C ASP A 196 -7.46 -17.86 6.60
N ALA A 197 -6.91 -17.22 5.56
CA ALA A 197 -5.58 -17.51 5.06
C ALA A 197 -4.48 -17.22 6.08
N PHE A 198 -4.61 -16.14 6.86
CA PHE A 198 -3.55 -15.64 7.71
C PHE A 198 -3.39 -16.45 8.99
N ALA A 199 -2.13 -16.75 9.33
CA ALA A 199 -1.76 -17.24 10.65
C ALA A 199 -2.13 -16.21 11.74
N SER A 200 -2.24 -16.66 12.99
CA SER A 200 -2.62 -15.80 14.11
C SER A 200 -1.60 -14.67 14.40
N ASP A 201 -0.34 -14.88 14.03
CA ASP A 201 0.76 -13.91 14.06
C ASP A 201 1.12 -13.37 12.67
N GLY A 202 0.27 -13.62 11.66
CA GLY A 202 0.46 -13.17 10.29
C GLY A 202 0.28 -11.66 10.14
N TYR A 203 1.02 -11.08 9.20
CA TYR A 203 0.98 -9.65 8.90
C TYR A 203 1.15 -9.38 7.41
N ALA A 204 0.87 -8.15 6.99
CA ALA A 204 1.16 -7.68 5.65
C ALA A 204 2.18 -6.52 5.64
N TRP A 205 3.00 -6.45 4.61
CA TRP A 205 3.88 -5.33 4.32
C TRP A 205 3.46 -4.63 3.03
N LEU A 206 3.40 -3.31 3.10
CA LEU A 206 3.35 -2.43 1.94
C LEU A 206 4.71 -1.73 1.86
N TRP A 207 5.62 -2.33 1.11
CA TRP A 207 6.94 -1.74 0.87
C TRP A 207 6.80 -0.54 -0.08
N GLY A 208 7.69 0.44 0.07
CA GLY A 208 7.66 1.68 -0.69
C GLY A 208 7.19 2.90 0.11
N CYS A 209 6.89 3.97 -0.60
CA CYS A 209 6.60 5.29 -0.06
C CYS A 209 5.13 5.44 0.38
N ALA A 210 4.86 6.44 1.21
CA ALA A 210 3.51 6.97 1.41
C ALA A 210 3.62 8.50 1.49
N PHE A 211 4.03 9.14 0.39
CA PHE A 211 4.39 10.57 0.36
C PHE A 211 3.36 11.48 -0.34
N PRO A 212 2.11 11.60 0.15
CA PRO A 212 1.25 12.71 -0.27
C PRO A 212 1.93 14.04 0.11
N LYS A 213 2.33 14.81 -0.89
CA LYS A 213 3.10 16.07 -0.70
C LYS A 213 2.40 17.03 0.27
N VAL A 214 1.08 17.16 0.15
CA VAL A 214 0.25 18.02 1.02
C VAL A 214 0.26 17.57 2.49
N ILE A 215 0.27 16.26 2.75
CA ILE A 215 0.36 15.75 4.13
C ILE A 215 1.76 15.98 4.68
N HIS A 216 2.78 15.67 3.88
CA HIS A 216 4.17 15.90 4.25
C HIS A 216 4.42 17.36 4.63
N HIS A 217 4.02 18.28 3.74
CA HIS A 217 4.29 19.70 3.90
C HIS A 217 3.45 20.32 5.03
N ALA A 218 2.18 19.93 5.21
CA ALA A 218 1.39 20.35 6.36
C ALA A 218 1.98 19.87 7.70
N LEU A 219 2.46 18.62 7.78
CA LEU A 219 3.17 18.11 8.97
C LEU A 219 4.45 18.90 9.21
N TRP A 220 5.26 19.09 8.16
CA TRP A 220 6.51 19.83 8.26
C TRP A 220 6.26 21.28 8.73
N ALA A 221 5.26 21.97 8.19
CA ALA A 221 4.91 23.33 8.60
C ALA A 221 4.46 23.41 10.07
N MET A 222 3.77 22.38 10.58
CA MET A 222 3.44 22.25 12.00
C MET A 222 4.70 22.00 12.83
N GLU A 223 5.58 21.11 12.39
CA GLU A 223 6.83 20.76 13.07
C GLU A 223 7.83 21.93 13.16
N GLN A 224 7.82 22.83 12.17
CA GLN A 224 8.61 24.07 12.17
C GLN A 224 8.01 25.17 13.06
N SER A 225 6.78 25.00 13.55
CA SER A 225 6.16 25.99 14.44
C SER A 225 6.88 26.04 15.78
N LYS A 226 7.15 27.25 16.28
CA LYS A 226 7.67 27.48 17.64
C LYS A 226 6.72 26.98 18.75
N ASP A 227 5.44 26.85 18.43
CA ASP A 227 4.41 26.40 19.38
C ASP A 227 4.34 24.88 19.45
N TYR A 228 4.90 24.18 18.46
CA TYR A 228 4.92 22.73 18.41
C TYR A 228 6.02 22.15 19.31
N LYS A 229 5.70 21.01 19.92
CA LYS A 229 6.64 20.17 20.66
C LYS A 229 6.47 18.73 20.18
N SER A 230 7.57 17.98 20.06
CA SER A 230 7.52 16.57 19.61
C SER A 230 6.78 15.64 20.58
N SER A 231 6.56 16.06 21.83
CA SER A 231 5.81 15.32 22.84
C SER A 231 5.17 16.27 23.86
N GLY A 232 4.08 15.82 24.48
CA GLY A 232 3.46 16.52 25.62
C GLY A 232 2.77 17.84 25.29
N LEU A 233 2.50 18.12 24.00
CA LEU A 233 1.74 19.30 23.59
C LEU A 233 0.27 19.18 24.02
N GLY A 234 -0.24 20.22 24.68
CA GLY A 234 -1.64 20.27 25.12
C GLY A 234 -2.62 20.35 23.94
N GLN A 235 -3.78 19.72 24.07
CA GLN A 235 -4.79 19.64 23.00
C GLN A 235 -5.31 21.01 22.55
N ASP A 236 -5.43 21.96 23.48
CA ASP A 236 -5.96 23.30 23.21
C ASP A 236 -4.88 24.34 22.86
N VAL A 237 -3.61 23.92 22.75
CA VAL A 237 -2.53 24.81 22.30
C VAL A 237 -2.79 25.20 20.85
N VAL A 238 -2.82 26.51 20.57
CA VAL A 238 -2.90 27.03 19.21
C VAL A 238 -1.51 26.97 18.58
N VAL A 239 -1.38 26.20 17.50
CA VAL A 239 -0.14 26.09 16.74
C VAL A 239 -0.21 27.06 15.56
N HIS A 240 0.74 27.99 15.50
CA HIS A 240 0.86 28.92 14.38
C HIS A 240 1.79 28.32 13.32
N MET A 241 1.26 28.07 12.13
CA MET A 241 1.95 27.49 10.98
C MET A 241 2.14 28.58 9.90
N PRO A 242 3.23 29.36 9.94
CA PRO A 242 3.41 30.52 9.05
C PRO A 242 3.87 30.16 7.64
N ALA A 243 4.14 28.88 7.37
CA ALA A 243 4.74 28.40 6.12
C ALA A 243 3.90 27.30 5.48
N VAL A 244 2.56 27.45 5.48
CA VAL A 244 1.67 26.57 4.69
C VAL A 244 1.50 27.13 3.28
N THR A 245 1.09 26.26 2.36
CA THR A 245 0.69 26.60 1.00
C THR A 245 -0.82 26.52 0.84
N ALA A 246 -1.35 27.05 -0.27
CA ALA A 246 -2.77 26.97 -0.58
C ALA A 246 -3.27 25.51 -0.65
N ASP A 247 -2.43 24.59 -1.13
CA ASP A 247 -2.74 23.16 -1.23
C ASP A 247 -2.84 22.50 0.15
N ASP A 248 -1.96 22.86 1.09
CA ASP A 248 -2.05 22.35 2.48
C ASP A 248 -3.33 22.85 3.15
N VAL A 249 -3.66 24.13 2.96
CA VAL A 249 -4.87 24.72 3.52
C VAL A 249 -6.09 24.04 2.92
N ALA A 250 -6.16 23.88 1.60
CA ALA A 250 -7.25 23.20 0.93
C ALA A 250 -7.41 21.75 1.43
N TYR A 251 -6.31 21.03 1.60
CA TYR A 251 -6.32 19.68 2.16
C TYR A 251 -6.85 19.66 3.60
N LEU A 252 -6.33 20.52 4.48
CA LEU A 252 -6.78 20.60 5.87
C LEU A 252 -8.26 21.01 5.96
N GLU A 253 -8.73 21.93 5.12
CA GLU A 253 -10.14 22.33 5.07
C GLU A 253 -11.08 21.18 4.71
N GLN A 254 -10.70 20.28 3.81
CA GLN A 254 -11.52 19.11 3.46
C GLN A 254 -11.92 18.29 4.70
N ILE A 255 -11.04 18.28 5.71
CA ILE A 255 -11.26 17.54 6.95
C ILE A 255 -11.83 18.45 8.04
N LEU A 256 -11.31 19.67 8.18
CA LEU A 256 -11.55 20.55 9.32
C LEU A 256 -12.71 21.54 9.14
N ALA A 257 -13.12 21.84 7.90
CA ALA A 257 -14.19 22.81 7.65
C ALA A 257 -15.53 22.48 8.33
N PRO A 258 -15.96 21.21 8.45
CA PRO A 258 -17.16 20.86 9.20
C PRO A 258 -17.11 21.24 10.70
N LYS A 259 -15.92 21.52 11.25
CA LYS A 259 -15.70 21.88 12.66
C LYS A 259 -15.30 23.35 12.84
N LEU A 260 -14.49 23.88 11.93
CA LEU A 260 -13.84 25.18 12.07
C LEU A 260 -14.29 26.21 11.02
N GLY A 261 -15.07 25.81 10.03
CA GLY A 261 -15.31 26.62 8.84
C GLY A 261 -14.08 26.69 7.93
N THR A 262 -14.14 27.57 6.93
CA THR A 262 -13.01 27.81 6.02
C THR A 262 -11.94 28.67 6.70
N PHE A 263 -10.68 28.42 6.33
CA PHE A 263 -9.56 29.21 6.81
C PHE A 263 -9.46 30.51 6.00
N PRO A 264 -9.28 31.66 6.67
CA PRO A 264 -9.22 32.96 6.00
C PRO A 264 -7.91 33.19 5.24
N SER A 265 -6.83 32.49 5.60
CA SER A 265 -5.51 32.62 4.96
C SER A 265 -5.13 31.34 4.22
N ARG A 266 -4.42 31.52 3.10
CA ARG A 266 -3.88 30.43 2.25
C ARG A 266 -2.37 30.26 2.38
N SER A 267 -1.72 31.05 3.23
CA SER A 267 -0.27 31.02 3.45
C SER A 267 0.13 30.89 4.93
N SER A 268 -0.84 30.97 5.84
CA SER A 268 -0.62 30.84 7.27
C SER A 268 -1.83 30.24 7.97
N LEU A 269 -1.64 29.40 8.98
CA LEU A 269 -2.73 28.88 9.82
C LEU A 269 -2.44 29.08 11.31
N ALA A 270 -3.50 29.25 12.10
CA ALA A 270 -3.45 29.18 13.55
C ALA A 270 -4.60 28.27 14.00
N VAL A 271 -4.27 27.06 14.46
CA VAL A 271 -5.26 26.00 14.72
C VAL A 271 -4.91 25.30 16.03
N GLN A 272 -5.91 24.97 16.85
CA GLN A 272 -5.68 24.18 18.05
C GLN A 272 -5.15 22.80 17.69
N PHE A 273 -4.15 22.33 18.44
CA PHE A 273 -3.41 21.12 18.14
C PHE A 273 -4.32 19.88 18.02
N LYS A 274 -5.41 19.80 18.80
CA LYS A 274 -6.39 18.70 18.70
C LYS A 274 -6.99 18.54 17.30
N TYR A 275 -7.24 19.64 16.58
CA TYR A 275 -7.77 19.57 15.22
C TYR A 275 -6.70 19.15 14.21
N LEU A 276 -5.47 19.65 14.33
CA LEU A 276 -4.35 19.19 13.49
C LEU A 276 -4.09 17.70 13.69
N ARG A 277 -4.03 17.25 14.95
CA ARG A 277 -3.92 15.83 15.31
C ARG A 277 -5.06 15.01 14.70
N TRP A 278 -6.30 15.48 14.83
CA TRP A 278 -7.47 14.81 14.26
C TRP A 278 -7.41 14.75 12.73
N ALA A 279 -6.97 15.80 12.04
CA ALA A 279 -6.82 15.80 10.59
C ALA A 279 -5.82 14.74 10.10
N PHE A 280 -4.62 14.69 10.69
CA PHE A 280 -3.63 13.66 10.34
C PHE A 280 -4.05 12.25 10.74
N PHE A 281 -4.88 12.13 11.76
CA PHE A 281 -5.49 10.87 12.12
C PHE A 281 -6.51 10.40 11.07
N VAL A 282 -7.45 11.26 10.67
CA VAL A 282 -8.43 10.99 9.60
C VAL A 282 -7.71 10.63 8.29
N ALA A 283 -6.63 11.35 7.96
CA ALA A 283 -5.79 11.04 6.81
C ALA A 283 -5.28 9.59 6.82
N ASN A 284 -4.79 9.12 7.98
CA ASN A 284 -4.34 7.74 8.14
C ASN A 284 -5.49 6.75 8.04
N GLN A 285 -6.69 7.08 8.53
CA GLN A 285 -7.87 6.24 8.39
C GLN A 285 -8.33 6.06 6.93
N MET A 286 -8.02 7.04 6.08
CA MET A 286 -8.31 6.96 4.64
C MET A 286 -7.24 6.17 3.86
N SER A 287 -6.12 5.81 4.50
CA SER A 287 -5.06 5.06 3.85
C SER A 287 -5.45 3.60 3.61
N TYR A 288 -4.94 3.01 2.54
CA TYR A 288 -5.13 1.59 2.25
C TYR A 288 -4.64 0.69 3.39
N ALA A 289 -3.51 1.05 4.03
CA ALA A 289 -2.98 0.28 5.15
C ALA A 289 -3.99 0.20 6.32
N TYR A 290 -4.66 1.31 6.63
CA TYR A 290 -5.70 1.33 7.65
C TYR A 290 -6.96 0.56 7.22
N VAL A 291 -7.43 0.76 5.98
CA VAL A 291 -8.60 0.05 5.49
C VAL A 291 -8.36 -1.47 5.48
N PHE A 292 -7.18 -1.91 5.04
CA PHE A 292 -6.78 -3.31 5.08
C PHE A 292 -6.89 -3.86 6.50
N THR A 293 -6.28 -3.21 7.50
CA THR A 293 -6.29 -3.72 8.88
C THR A 293 -7.68 -3.72 9.50
N VAL A 294 -8.51 -2.70 9.24
CA VAL A 294 -9.89 -2.64 9.78
C VAL A 294 -10.75 -3.74 9.19
N MET A 295 -10.65 -3.97 7.88
CA MET A 295 -11.51 -4.94 7.20
C MET A 295 -11.09 -6.39 7.46
N THR A 296 -9.79 -6.63 7.62
CA THR A 296 -9.25 -7.99 7.76
C THR A 296 -8.90 -8.37 9.19
N GLY A 297 -8.61 -7.40 10.06
CA GLY A 297 -8.04 -7.62 11.39
C GLY A 297 -6.53 -7.92 11.38
N ILE A 298 -5.88 -7.88 10.22
CA ILE A 298 -4.46 -8.20 10.05
C ILE A 298 -3.61 -6.95 10.26
N GLU A 299 -2.47 -7.09 10.94
CA GLU A 299 -1.49 -6.01 11.09
C GLU A 299 -0.89 -5.65 9.71
N VAL A 300 -0.80 -4.35 9.42
CA VAL A 300 -0.16 -3.87 8.19
C VAL A 300 1.01 -2.96 8.52
N ARG A 301 2.15 -3.22 7.90
CA ARG A 301 3.37 -2.41 8.00
C ARG A 301 3.52 -1.60 6.74
N ALA A 302 3.41 -0.27 6.86
CA ALA A 302 3.43 0.66 5.74
C ALA A 302 4.11 1.97 6.14
N ALA A 303 4.64 2.70 5.16
CA ALA A 303 5.26 3.99 5.44
C ALA A 303 4.21 4.93 6.07
N ALA A 304 4.60 5.68 7.10
CA ALA A 304 3.71 6.68 7.66
C ALA A 304 3.42 7.76 6.61
N LEU A 305 2.20 8.31 6.60
CA LEU A 305 1.84 9.31 5.58
C LEU A 305 2.79 10.52 5.62
N GLY A 306 3.12 11.05 4.44
CA GLY A 306 4.11 12.11 4.28
C GLY A 306 5.58 11.67 4.41
N THR A 307 5.86 10.35 4.34
CA THR A 307 7.23 9.81 4.32
C THR A 307 7.51 9.01 3.04
N TYR A 308 8.77 8.99 2.60
CA TYR A 308 9.23 8.19 1.47
C TYR A 308 10.19 7.09 1.94
N ALA A 309 10.27 6.03 1.14
CA ALA A 309 11.21 4.95 1.33
C ALA A 309 12.40 5.10 0.37
N GLU A 310 13.54 4.58 0.82
CA GLU A 310 14.77 4.45 0.08
C GLU A 310 15.20 2.98 0.05
N TYR A 311 16.15 2.66 -0.82
CA TYR A 311 16.72 1.33 -0.92
C TYR A 311 17.91 1.19 0.02
N ASP A 312 18.02 0.01 0.65
CA ASP A 312 19.21 -0.35 1.41
C ASP A 312 20.41 -0.37 0.46
N THR A 313 21.45 0.42 0.75
CA THR A 313 22.69 0.46 -0.04
C THR A 313 23.63 -0.72 0.26
N ALA A 314 23.37 -1.44 1.36
CA ALA A 314 24.11 -2.61 1.81
C ALA A 314 23.19 -3.58 2.60
N GLY A 315 23.71 -4.75 2.96
CA GLY A 315 22.98 -5.72 3.79
C GLY A 315 21.88 -6.44 3.03
N ASP A 316 20.65 -6.41 3.55
CA ASP A 316 19.52 -7.17 3.01
C ASP A 316 19.02 -6.67 1.64
N LYS A 317 19.44 -5.48 1.20
CA LYS A 317 19.06 -4.88 -0.09
C LYS A 317 17.53 -4.84 -0.28
N LEU A 318 16.83 -4.39 0.76
CA LEU A 318 15.38 -4.18 0.77
C LEU A 318 15.10 -2.66 0.78
N MET A 319 13.91 -2.25 1.22
CA MET A 319 13.57 -0.84 1.41
C MET A 319 13.52 -0.47 2.89
N ASN A 320 13.72 0.80 3.19
CA ASN A 320 13.51 1.37 4.51
C ASN A 320 12.93 2.78 4.38
N VAL A 321 12.15 3.24 5.34
CA VAL A 321 11.67 4.64 5.33
C VAL A 321 12.85 5.56 5.67
N TYR A 322 13.03 6.64 4.91
CA TYR A 322 14.17 7.55 5.07
C TYR A 322 14.30 8.06 6.52
N SER A 323 15.48 7.91 7.09
CA SER A 323 15.73 8.20 8.51
C SER A 323 15.61 9.69 8.89
N GLY A 324 15.70 10.59 7.91
CA GLY A 324 15.55 12.04 8.13
C GLY A 324 14.16 12.49 8.59
N PHE A 325 13.13 11.63 8.50
CA PHE A 325 11.77 11.91 8.98
C PHE A 325 11.58 11.76 10.49
N THR A 326 12.62 12.04 11.29
CA THR A 326 12.58 11.87 12.75
C THR A 326 11.45 12.68 13.41
N ALA A 327 11.15 13.89 12.91
CA ALA A 327 10.05 14.70 13.40
C ALA A 327 8.68 14.05 13.14
N HIS A 328 8.43 13.58 11.90
CA HIS A 328 7.23 12.84 11.53
C HIS A 328 7.06 11.59 12.40
N PHE A 329 8.13 10.79 12.58
CA PHE A 329 8.09 9.59 13.41
C PHE A 329 7.69 9.90 14.86
N ASN A 330 8.23 10.98 15.43
CA ASN A 330 7.86 11.42 16.77
C ASN A 330 6.40 11.87 16.82
N PHE A 331 5.89 12.58 15.81
CA PHE A 331 4.48 12.94 15.74
C PHE A 331 3.58 11.69 15.75
N TYR A 332 3.84 10.76 14.84
CA TYR A 332 3.05 9.52 14.71
C TYR A 332 3.09 8.67 15.98
N LYS A 333 4.27 8.53 16.58
CA LYS A 333 4.45 7.77 17.82
C LYS A 333 3.76 8.45 19.00
N ASN A 334 4.05 9.73 19.24
CA ASN A 334 3.69 10.40 20.48
C ASN A 334 2.24 10.92 20.49
N TYR A 335 1.67 11.23 19.32
CA TYR A 335 0.33 11.82 19.23
C TYR A 335 -0.69 10.90 18.57
N LEU A 336 -0.28 10.03 17.63
CA LEU A 336 -1.19 9.04 17.05
C LEU A 336 -1.03 7.65 17.68
N GLY A 337 -0.05 7.44 18.57
CA GLY A 337 0.14 6.17 19.27
C GLY A 337 0.64 5.04 18.37
N MET A 338 1.16 5.38 17.18
CA MET A 338 1.62 4.37 16.24
C MET A 338 2.90 3.69 16.73
N LYS A 339 2.96 2.38 16.52
CA LYS A 339 4.19 1.60 16.67
C LYS A 339 4.93 1.58 15.33
N PHE A 340 6.20 1.19 15.37
CA PHE A 340 7.01 1.00 14.17
C PHE A 340 7.47 -0.46 14.11
N ASP A 341 7.78 -0.90 12.90
CA ASP A 341 8.08 -2.30 12.61
C ASP A 341 9.24 -2.84 13.46
N PRO A 342 9.18 -4.12 13.87
CA PRO A 342 10.21 -4.72 14.71
C PRO A 342 11.52 -4.97 13.95
N GLU A 343 11.56 -4.80 12.63
CA GLU A 343 12.76 -4.99 11.81
C GLU A 343 13.60 -3.71 11.70
N GLY A 344 13.18 -2.62 12.35
CA GLY A 344 13.92 -1.35 12.38
C GLY A 344 13.93 -0.61 11.04
N ARG A 345 12.99 -0.94 10.14
CA ARG A 345 12.89 -0.35 8.79
C ARG A 345 12.10 0.95 8.75
N ARG A 346 11.61 1.40 9.91
CA ARG A 346 10.90 2.67 10.14
C ARG A 346 9.54 2.76 9.45
N TYR A 347 8.93 1.60 9.16
CA TYR A 347 7.54 1.51 8.71
C TYR A 347 6.61 1.57 9.92
N ALA A 348 5.51 2.31 9.80
CA ALA A 348 4.48 2.37 10.83
C ALA A 348 3.65 1.08 10.83
N VAL A 349 3.20 0.68 12.00
CA VAL A 349 2.36 -0.48 12.23
C VAL A 349 0.90 -0.03 12.37
N TYR A 350 0.10 -0.35 11.37
CA TYR A 350 -1.33 -0.09 11.32
C TYR A 350 -2.08 -1.27 11.95
N THR A 351 -2.98 -0.96 12.88
CA THR A 351 -3.88 -1.92 13.52
C THR A 351 -5.30 -1.36 13.55
N SER A 352 -6.30 -2.23 13.67
CA SER A 352 -7.71 -1.84 13.83
C SER A 352 -7.99 -1.06 15.13
N ALA A 353 -7.05 -1.03 16.08
CA ALA A 353 -7.18 -0.32 17.34
C ALA A 353 -6.83 1.18 17.26
N LEU A 354 -6.32 1.65 16.12
CA LEU A 354 -6.02 3.06 15.91
C LEU A 354 -7.35 3.85 15.90
N THR A 355 -7.66 4.50 17.03
CA THR A 355 -8.87 5.31 17.26
C THR A 355 -8.50 6.72 17.73
N CYS A 356 -9.24 7.74 17.29
CA CYS A 356 -9.08 9.11 17.78
C CYS A 356 -10.47 9.70 18.04
N PRO A 357 -10.71 10.25 19.24
CA PRO A 357 -11.94 10.98 19.49
C PRO A 357 -12.03 12.20 18.56
N VAL A 358 -13.25 12.49 18.10
CA VAL A 358 -13.53 13.72 17.37
C VAL A 358 -13.44 14.89 18.36
N PRO A 359 -12.63 15.93 18.08
CA PRO A 359 -12.46 17.07 18.96
C PRO A 359 -13.64 18.06 18.97
#